data_AF-A0ABD0RD36-F1
#
_entry.id   AF-A0ABD0RD36-F1
#
_cell.length_a   1.000
_cell.length_b   1.000
_cell.length_c   1.000
_cell.angle_alpha   90.00
_cell.angle_beta   90.00
_cell.angle_gamma   90.00
#
_symmetry.space_group_name_H-M   'P 1'
#
loop_
_entity.id
_entity.type
_entity.pdbx_description
1 polymer ?
#
loop_
_entity_poly.entity_id
_entity_poly.type
_entity_poly.pdbx_seq_one_letter_code
_entity_poly.pdbx_strand_id
1 'polypeptide(L)'
;ENLKKLMEIYEMLGGEEDIVNPSNELIKEGQILKLAARNTSSMERYLFLFNNMLLYCVPKFSLVGQRFTVRTRVGVQGMKVLETSNEDYPHTFQVSGKERTLELQA
;
A
#
# COMPACT_ATOMS: atom_id res chain seq x y z
N GLU A 1 -3.10 19.43 -11.08
CA GLU A 1 -3.82 18.59 -10.11
C GLU A 1 -2.97 17.39 -9.65
N ASN A 2 -2.50 16.53 -10.57
CA ASN A 2 -1.62 15.39 -10.24
C ASN A 2 -0.40 15.77 -9.38
N LEU A 3 0.39 16.78 -9.79
CA LEU A 3 1.59 17.20 -9.05
C LEU A 3 1.28 17.59 -7.59
N LYS A 4 0.16 18.29 -7.34
CA LYS A 4 -0.24 18.67 -5.98
C LYS A 4 -0.51 17.41 -5.14
N LYS A 5 -1.22 16.43 -5.70
CA LYS A 5 -1.49 15.15 -5.03
C LYS A 5 -0.21 14.36 -4.76
N LEU A 6 0.74 14.34 -5.69
CA LEU A 6 2.05 13.71 -5.49
C LEU A 6 2.84 14.38 -4.35
N MET A 7 2.79 15.72 -4.26
CA MET A 7 3.43 16.46 -3.16
C MET A 7 2.78 16.14 -1.81
N GLU A 8 1.44 16.06 -1.73
CA GLU A 8 0.73 15.66 -0.52
C GLU A 8 1.16 14.25 -0.07
N ILE A 9 1.24 13.30 -1.00
CA ILE A 9 1.68 11.93 -0.69
C ILE A 9 3.16 11.91 -0.27
N TYR A 10 4.03 12.66 -0.95
CA TYR A 10 5.44 12.80 -0.59
C TYR A 10 5.60 13.28 0.86
N GLU A 11 4.82 14.29 1.27
CA GLU A 11 4.78 14.75 2.65
C GLU A 11 4.25 13.66 3.59
N MET A 12 3.14 13.00 3.26
CA MET A 12 2.56 11.93 4.08
C MET A 12 3.55 10.76 4.29
N LEU A 13 4.38 10.46 3.30
CA LEU A 13 5.41 9.42 3.36
C LEU A 13 6.73 9.87 4.02
N GLY A 14 6.82 11.13 4.45
CA GLY A 14 7.99 11.64 5.16
C GLY A 14 9.19 11.94 4.28
N GLY A 15 8.95 12.27 3.00
CA GLY A 15 9.99 12.69 2.07
C GLY A 15 10.55 11.57 1.20
N GLU A 16 9.76 10.55 0.88
CA GLU A 16 10.17 9.45 0.00
C GLU A 16 10.45 9.98 -1.44
N GLU A 17 11.73 10.08 -1.82
CA GLU A 17 12.19 10.87 -2.99
C GLU A 17 11.54 10.45 -4.33
N ASP A 18 11.23 9.17 -4.52
CA ASP A 18 10.77 8.64 -5.82
C ASP A 18 9.27 8.90 -6.13
N ILE A 19 8.55 9.57 -5.23
CA ILE A 19 7.10 9.80 -5.39
C ILE A 19 6.83 10.94 -6.36
N VAL A 20 7.64 12.01 -6.31
CA VAL A 20 7.46 13.23 -7.09
C VAL A 20 8.08 13.06 -8.48
N ASN A 21 7.50 12.14 -9.27
CA ASN A 21 7.84 11.94 -10.67
C ASN A 21 6.62 12.29 -11.54
N PRO A 22 6.76 13.10 -12.60
CA PRO A 22 5.65 13.43 -13.50
C PRO A 22 4.95 12.23 -14.14
N SER A 23 5.64 11.08 -14.25
CA SER A 23 5.11 9.84 -14.82
C SER A 23 4.29 9.01 -13.82
N ASN A 24 4.35 9.34 -12.52
CA ASN A 24 3.55 8.67 -11.50
C ASN A 24 2.13 9.24 -11.53
N GLU A 25 1.16 8.35 -11.62
CA GLU A 25 -0.26 8.68 -11.53
C GLU A 25 -0.90 7.86 -10.42
N LEU A 26 -1.48 8.55 -9.43
CA LEU A 26 -2.22 7.87 -8.37
C LEU A 26 -3.54 7.34 -8.94
N ILE A 27 -3.74 6.03 -8.86
CA ILE A 27 -4.98 5.38 -9.26
C ILE A 27 -5.94 5.30 -8.07
N LYS A 28 -5.43 4.86 -6.91
CA LYS A 28 -6.24 4.69 -5.70
C LYS A 28 -5.38 4.71 -4.46
N GLU A 29 -5.94 5.18 -3.36
CA GLU A 29 -5.36 5.07 -2.04
C GLU A 29 -6.43 4.64 -1.03
N GLY A 30 -6.01 4.09 0.10
CA GLY A 30 -6.96 3.74 1.15
C GLY A 30 -6.40 2.84 2.25
N GLN A 31 -7.16 2.75 3.33
CA GLN A 31 -6.93 1.80 4.40
C GLN A 31 -7.19 0.37 3.92
N ILE A 32 -6.43 -0.57 4.45
CA ILE A 32 -6.62 -1.99 4.20
C ILE A 32 -6.19 -2.81 5.42
N LEU A 33 -6.75 -4.00 5.60
CA LEU A 33 -6.25 -4.93 6.61
C LEU A 33 -5.21 -5.86 5.99
N LYS A 34 -4.06 -5.97 6.64
CA LYS A 34 -3.06 -6.99 6.31
C LYS A 34 -3.23 -8.17 7.26
N LEU A 35 -3.46 -9.34 6.69
CA LEU A 35 -3.60 -10.58 7.45
C LEU A 35 -2.22 -11.21 7.69
N ALA A 36 -2.03 -11.77 8.87
CA ALA A 36 -0.84 -12.57 9.16
C ALA A 36 -0.99 -13.98 8.59
N ALA A 37 0.09 -14.51 8.01
CA ALA A 37 0.06 -15.82 7.35
C ALA A 37 -0.12 -17.00 8.31
N ARG A 38 0.01 -16.79 9.64
CA ARG A 38 0.11 -17.88 10.64
C ARG A 38 -0.73 -17.67 11.91
N ASN A 39 -1.43 -16.56 12.04
CA ASN A 39 -2.36 -16.35 13.15
C ASN A 39 -3.54 -15.51 12.66
N THR A 40 -4.65 -15.56 13.39
CA THR A 40 -5.89 -14.81 13.13
C THR A 40 -5.74 -13.32 13.48
N SER A 41 -4.55 -12.74 13.31
CA SER A 41 -4.32 -11.32 13.54
C SER A 41 -4.34 -10.55 12.22
N SER A 42 -5.16 -9.51 12.20
CA SER A 42 -5.20 -8.49 11.16
C SER A 42 -4.58 -7.21 11.69
N MET A 43 -3.87 -6.47 10.83
CA MET A 43 -3.35 -5.16 11.19
C MET A 43 -3.72 -4.12 10.15
N GLU A 44 -4.11 -2.94 10.61
CA GLU A 44 -4.45 -1.82 9.73
C GLU A 44 -3.21 -1.27 9.02
N ARG A 45 -3.36 -1.05 7.72
CA ARG A 45 -2.33 -0.59 6.79
C ARG A 45 -2.94 0.41 5.83
N TYR A 46 -2.09 1.03 5.04
CA TYR A 46 -2.52 1.96 4.00
C TYR A 46 -1.81 1.61 2.69
N LEU A 47 -2.55 1.71 1.60
CA LEU A 47 -2.03 1.48 0.25
C LEU A 47 -2.05 2.79 -0.54
N PHE A 48 -1.01 2.98 -1.34
CA PHE A 48 -1.04 3.91 -2.47
C PHE A 48 -0.78 3.09 -3.74
N LEU A 49 -1.78 2.99 -4.60
CA LEU A 49 -1.67 2.35 -5.91
C LEU A 49 -1.42 3.43 -6.96
N PHE A 50 -0.23 3.36 -7.54
CA PHE A 50 0.16 4.12 -8.72
C PHE A 50 0.10 3.24 -9.97
N ASN A 51 0.11 3.88 -11.13
CA ASN A 51 0.17 3.22 -12.44
C ASN A 51 1.34 2.24 -12.62
N ASN A 52 2.47 2.46 -11.96
CA ASN A 52 3.68 1.64 -12.07
C ASN A 52 4.03 0.84 -10.81
N MET A 53 3.41 1.11 -9.66
CA MET A 53 3.74 0.49 -8.39
C MET A 53 2.59 0.52 -7.37
N LEU A 54 2.63 -0.42 -6.43
CA LEU A 54 1.83 -0.41 -5.21
C LEU A 54 2.75 -0.18 -4.00
N LEU A 55 2.45 0.83 -3.19
CA LEU A 55 3.12 1.09 -1.93
C LEU A 55 2.30 0.54 -0.78
N TYR A 56 2.91 -0.34 0.01
CA TYR A 56 2.36 -0.88 1.24
C TYR A 56 2.96 -0.16 2.44
N CYS A 57 2.10 0.56 3.16
CA CYS A 57 2.51 1.50 4.19
C CYS A 57 1.99 1.10 5.57
N VAL A 58 2.78 1.43 6.60
CA VAL A 58 2.37 1.39 8.01
C VAL A 58 2.10 2.80 8.51
N PRO A 59 1.03 3.01 9.32
CA PRO A 59 0.84 4.26 10.02
C PRO A 59 2.04 4.57 10.91
N LYS A 60 2.47 5.85 10.92
CA LYS A 60 3.50 6.37 11.80
C LYS A 60 2.88 7.45 12.67
N PHE A 61 3.11 7.36 13.98
CA PHE A 61 2.70 8.43 14.88
C PHE A 61 3.44 9.73 14.51
N SER A 62 2.66 10.80 14.35
CA SER A 62 3.16 12.14 14.02
C SER A 62 2.27 13.15 14.72
N LEU A 63 2.90 14.19 15.27
CA LEU A 63 2.19 15.36 15.80
C LEU A 63 1.60 16.23 14.67
N VAL A 64 2.12 16.07 13.45
CA VAL A 64 1.75 16.84 12.27
C VAL A 64 1.07 15.90 11.27
N GLY A 65 -0.23 15.70 11.47
CA GLY A 65 -1.11 14.96 10.57
C GLY A 65 -0.83 13.46 10.44
N GLN A 66 -1.54 12.82 9.53
CA GLN A 66 -1.34 11.40 9.24
C GLN A 66 -0.04 11.22 8.47
N ARG A 67 0.85 10.36 8.98
CA ARG A 67 2.10 10.00 8.34
C ARG A 67 2.21 8.49 8.19
N PHE A 68 2.96 8.08 7.19
CA PHE A 68 3.12 6.70 6.81
C PHE A 68 4.59 6.38 6.57
N THR A 69 4.95 5.11 6.71
CA THR A 69 6.26 4.60 6.30
C THR A 69 6.05 3.48 5.31
N VAL A 70 6.74 3.55 4.15
CA VAL A 70 6.71 2.50 3.14
C VAL A 70 7.46 1.28 3.69
N ARG A 71 6.79 0.12 3.69
CA ARG A 71 7.38 -1.16 4.15
C ARG A 71 7.71 -2.10 3.00
N THR A 72 6.91 -2.02 1.94
CA THR A 72 7.10 -2.81 0.74
C THR A 72 6.65 -1.98 -0.45
N ARG A 73 7.45 -1.99 -1.51
CA ARG A 73 7.13 -1.45 -2.82
C ARG A 73 6.98 -2.62 -3.78
N VAL A 74 5.83 -2.73 -4.43
CA VAL A 74 5.57 -3.78 -5.42
C VAL A 74 5.45 -3.12 -6.77
N GLY A 75 6.41 -3.37 -7.67
CA GLY A 75 6.26 -2.92 -9.07
C GLY A 75 5.10 -3.65 -9.73
N VAL A 76 4.27 -2.93 -10.48
CA VAL A 76 3.11 -3.51 -11.18
C VAL A 76 3.57 -4.53 -12.24
N GLN A 77 4.75 -4.32 -12.84
CA GLN A 77 5.32 -5.28 -13.77
C GLN A 77 5.65 -6.61 -13.08
N GLY A 78 4.89 -7.65 -13.41
CA GLY A 78 5.02 -8.98 -12.81
C GLY A 78 4.32 -9.12 -11.46
N MET A 79 3.57 -8.10 -11.01
CA MET A 79 2.67 -8.22 -9.87
C MET A 79 1.55 -9.21 -10.21
N LYS A 80 1.27 -10.14 -9.30
CA LYS A 80 0.14 -11.06 -9.40
C LYS A 80 -0.86 -10.74 -8.30
N VAL A 81 -2.13 -10.68 -8.67
CA VAL A 81 -3.24 -10.53 -7.74
C VAL A 81 -4.10 -11.77 -7.84
N LEU A 82 -4.39 -12.39 -6.70
CA LEU A 82 -5.19 -13.61 -6.61
C LEU A 82 -6.23 -13.43 -5.51
N GLU A 83 -7.50 -13.63 -5.83
CA GLU A 83 -8.55 -13.71 -4.82
C GLU A 83 -8.32 -14.94 -3.93
N THR A 84 -8.47 -14.76 -2.63
CA THR A 84 -8.32 -15.81 -1.63
C THR A 84 -9.59 -15.96 -0.83
N SER A 85 -9.75 -17.12 -0.19
CA SER A 85 -10.85 -17.39 0.72
C SER A 85 -10.28 -17.60 2.13
N ASN A 86 -10.80 -16.87 3.10
CA ASN A 86 -10.47 -17.03 4.51
C ASN A 86 -11.78 -17.12 5.30
N GLU A 87 -11.92 -18.15 6.14
CA GLU A 87 -13.15 -18.40 6.90
C GLU A 87 -13.45 -17.27 7.90
N ASP A 88 -12.41 -16.67 8.48
CA ASP A 88 -12.53 -15.60 9.46
C ASP A 88 -12.64 -14.21 8.81
N TYR A 89 -12.22 -14.08 7.55
CA TYR A 89 -12.09 -12.80 6.85
C TYR A 89 -12.67 -12.87 5.42
N PRO A 90 -13.83 -12.24 5.15
CA PRO A 90 -14.37 -12.16 3.80
C PRO A 90 -13.54 -11.21 2.93
N HIS A 91 -13.69 -11.33 1.61
CA HIS A 91 -13.10 -10.41 0.61
C HIS A 91 -11.57 -10.31 0.70
N THR A 92 -10.92 -11.47 0.82
CA THR A 92 -9.47 -11.55 0.91
C THR A 92 -8.83 -11.74 -0.46
N PHE A 93 -7.62 -11.23 -0.59
CA PHE A 93 -6.81 -11.40 -1.79
C PHE A 93 -5.33 -11.30 -1.46
N GLN A 94 -4.51 -11.93 -2.30
CA GLN A 94 -3.07 -11.83 -2.27
C GLN A 94 -2.55 -10.89 -3.34
N VAL A 95 -1.55 -10.09 -2.98
CA VAL A 95 -0.71 -9.35 -3.91
C VAL A 95 0.71 -9.87 -3.81
N SER A 96 1.21 -10.49 -4.87
CA SER A 96 2.56 -11.03 -4.96
C SER A 96 3.43 -10.18 -5.87
N GLY A 97 4.50 -9.61 -5.32
CA GLY A 97 5.60 -8.99 -6.05
C GLY A 97 6.77 -9.95 -6.26
N LYS A 98 7.92 -9.43 -6.71
CA LYS A 98 9.14 -10.22 -6.90
C LYS A 98 9.72 -10.76 -5.58
N GLU A 99 9.66 -9.96 -4.51
CA GLU A 99 10.32 -10.28 -3.24
C GLU A 99 9.35 -10.73 -2.15
N ARG A 100 8.09 -10.28 -2.19
CA ARG A 100 7.12 -10.48 -1.11
C ARG A 100 5.72 -10.66 -1.62
N THR A 101 4.95 -11.46 -0.87
CA THR A 101 3.50 -11.60 -1.01
C THR A 101 2.81 -11.01 0.21
N LEU A 102 1.72 -10.27 -0.03
CA LEU A 102 0.87 -9.66 0.99
C LEU A 102 -0.51 -10.33 0.93
N GLU A 103 -1.00 -10.81 2.07
CA GLU A 103 -2.39 -11.22 2.26
C GLU A 103 -3.19 -10.03 2.79
N LEU A 104 -4.23 -9.62 2.07
CA LEU A 104 -4.96 -8.38 2.31
C LEU A 104 -6.47 -8.63 2.33
N GLN A 105 -7.20 -7.77 3.03
CA GLN A 105 -8.65 -7.74 3.08
C GLN A 105 -9.12 -6.30 2.84
N ALA A 106 -10.06 -6.14 1.90
CA ALA A 106 -10.68 -4.86 1.53
C ALA A 106 -12.17 -4.79 1.87
#